data_AF-A0AA96J278-F1
#
_entry.id   AF-A0AA96J278-F1
#
_cell.length_a   1.000
_cell.length_b   1.000
_cell.length_c   1.000
_cell.angle_alpha   90.00
_cell.angle_beta   90.00
_cell.angle_gamma   90.00
#
_symmetry.space_group_name_H-M   'P 1'
#
loop_
_entity.id
_entity.type
_entity.pdbx_description
1 polymer ?
#
loop_
_entity_poly.entity_id
_entity_poly.type
_entity_poly.pdbx_seq_one_letter_code
_entity_poly.pdbx_strand_id
1 'polypeptide(L)'
;MPIVTTGFHLFLAYVLYRLARRVTRNPRASVIIRGLRPRHFGRAAALIVPVAVCAGLLLHYVPLLQWGWWRVLTGRENEGLMPSGDARRAEVLPLVLSLVVLSIFVLCAPMLAHWEEQQYRRRSELQSGADRFLRQLRFGLAHLVMGIPVGFALALTVAGLGFMRAYLVGGGRAGHRGKGVLEATRTHLAYNWLAAGVAIAVLLSSLLW
;
A
#
# COMPACT_ATOMS: atom_id res chain seq x y z
N MET A 1 10.47 -8.00 -33.21
CA MET A 1 9.94 -8.37 -31.87
C MET A 1 8.64 -7.64 -31.42
N PRO A 2 7.65 -7.30 -32.29
CA PRO A 2 6.40 -6.64 -31.83
C PRO A 2 5.26 -7.58 -31.39
N ILE A 3 5.30 -8.87 -31.74
CA ILE A 3 4.21 -9.83 -31.45
C ILE A 3 4.21 -10.25 -29.97
N VAL A 4 5.40 -10.44 -29.39
CA VAL A 4 5.58 -10.83 -27.98
C VAL A 4 5.11 -9.71 -27.04
N THR A 5 5.36 -8.45 -27.41
CA THR A 5 4.87 -7.30 -26.64
C THR A 5 3.35 -7.21 -26.70
N THR A 6 2.71 -7.32 -27.86
CA THR A 6 1.24 -7.22 -27.95
C THR A 6 0.52 -8.32 -27.17
N GLY A 7 1.03 -9.56 -27.23
CA GLY A 7 0.50 -10.67 -26.44
C GLY A 7 0.57 -10.43 -24.93
N PHE A 8 1.70 -9.89 -24.45
CA PHE A 8 1.88 -9.53 -23.04
C PHE A 8 0.91 -8.43 -22.59
N HIS A 9 0.73 -7.36 -23.37
CA HIS A 9 -0.17 -6.26 -23.01
C HIS A 9 -1.65 -6.71 -23.00
N LEU A 10 -2.07 -7.54 -23.96
CA LEU A 10 -3.43 -8.10 -23.99
C LEU A 10 -3.67 -9.06 -22.83
N PHE A 11 -2.69 -9.91 -22.52
CA PHE A 11 -2.76 -10.80 -21.35
C PHE A 11 -2.85 -9.99 -20.05
N LEU A 12 -1.99 -8.98 -19.89
CA LEU A 12 -2.01 -8.08 -18.75
C LEU A 12 -3.40 -7.44 -18.64
N ALA A 13 -3.86 -6.74 -19.68
CA ALA A 13 -5.17 -6.08 -19.73
C ALA A 13 -6.33 -7.03 -19.39
N TYR A 14 -6.31 -8.27 -19.89
CA TYR A 14 -7.30 -9.29 -19.57
C TYR A 14 -7.28 -9.67 -18.07
N VAL A 15 -6.09 -9.89 -17.51
CA VAL A 15 -5.91 -10.13 -16.07
C VAL A 15 -6.44 -8.95 -15.26
N LEU A 16 -6.17 -7.71 -15.68
CA LEU A 16 -6.64 -6.51 -14.99
C LEU A 16 -8.14 -6.42 -15.02
N TYR A 17 -8.74 -6.63 -16.19
CA TYR A 17 -10.18 -6.64 -16.36
C TYR A 17 -10.84 -7.69 -15.47
N ARG A 18 -10.28 -8.91 -15.42
CA ARG A 18 -10.81 -9.99 -14.56
C ARG A 18 -10.70 -9.66 -13.08
N LEU A 19 -9.55 -9.11 -12.64
CA LEU A 19 -9.33 -8.69 -11.25
C LEU A 19 -10.25 -7.54 -10.87
N ALA A 20 -10.29 -6.47 -11.68
CA ALA A 20 -11.16 -5.33 -11.49
C ALA A 20 -12.63 -5.74 -11.45
N ARG A 21 -13.08 -6.60 -12.37
CA ARG A 21 -14.46 -7.11 -12.39
C ARG A 21 -14.80 -7.95 -11.16
N ARG A 22 -13.85 -8.76 -10.67
CA ARG A 22 -14.05 -9.56 -9.45
C ARG A 22 -14.15 -8.69 -8.20
N VAL A 23 -13.33 -7.64 -8.11
CA VAL A 23 -13.33 -6.72 -6.97
C VAL A 23 -14.56 -5.80 -7.00
N THR A 24 -14.88 -5.21 -8.15
CA THR A 24 -16.03 -4.29 -8.30
C THR A 24 -17.37 -4.98 -8.06
N ARG A 25 -17.49 -6.28 -8.37
CA ARG A 25 -18.69 -7.08 -8.08
C ARG A 25 -18.76 -7.61 -6.65
N ASN A 26 -17.72 -7.41 -5.83
CA ASN A 26 -17.75 -7.86 -4.45
C ASN A 26 -18.60 -6.89 -3.60
N PRO A 27 -19.74 -7.32 -3.02
CA PRO A 27 -20.58 -6.44 -2.23
C PRO A 27 -19.85 -5.86 -1.01
N ARG A 28 -18.82 -6.55 -0.49
CA ARG A 28 -17.99 -6.03 0.61
C ARG A 28 -17.18 -4.82 0.19
N ALA A 29 -16.65 -4.79 -1.04
CA ALA A 29 -15.89 -3.63 -1.54
C ALA A 29 -16.79 -2.39 -1.54
N SER A 30 -18.04 -2.53 -2.00
CA SER A 30 -19.04 -1.45 -1.96
C SER A 30 -19.31 -0.95 -0.54
N VAL A 31 -19.47 -1.86 0.44
CA VAL A 31 -19.68 -1.49 1.86
C VAL A 31 -18.48 -0.73 2.46
N ILE A 32 -17.25 -1.12 2.06
CA ILE A 32 -16.03 -0.44 2.51
C ILE A 32 -15.99 0.97 1.91
N ILE A 33 -16.10 1.09 0.59
CA ILE A 33 -16.00 2.35 -0.18
C ILE A 33 -17.09 3.33 0.26
N ARG A 34 -18.36 2.91 0.27
CA ARG A 34 -19.49 3.78 0.66
C ARG A 34 -19.42 4.26 2.11
N GLY A 35 -18.65 3.58 2.96
CA GLY A 35 -18.44 3.99 4.33
C GLY A 35 -17.19 4.84 4.56
N LEU A 36 -16.45 5.19 3.51
CA LEU A 36 -15.37 6.18 3.61
C LEU A 36 -15.95 7.54 4.03
N ARG A 37 -15.14 8.31 4.74
CA ARG A 37 -15.49 9.60 5.36
C ARG A 37 -14.24 10.47 5.37
N PRO A 38 -14.35 11.81 5.36
CA PRO A 38 -13.19 12.71 5.39
C PRO A 38 -12.21 12.42 6.54
N ARG A 39 -12.72 11.99 7.71
CA ARG A 39 -11.87 11.61 8.86
C ARG A 39 -10.88 10.47 8.55
N HIS A 40 -11.20 9.57 7.62
CA HIS A 40 -10.29 8.49 7.25
C HIS A 40 -9.11 9.04 6.45
N PHE A 41 -9.37 9.97 5.54
CA PHE A 41 -8.33 10.68 4.78
C PHE A 41 -7.50 11.58 5.67
N GLY A 42 -8.11 12.29 6.63
CA GLY A 42 -7.37 13.09 7.61
C GLY A 42 -6.41 12.25 8.46
N ARG A 43 -6.88 11.09 8.97
CA ARG A 43 -6.00 10.13 9.68
C ARG A 43 -4.91 9.56 8.77
N ALA A 44 -5.26 9.23 7.53
CA ALA A 44 -4.32 8.69 6.56
C ALA A 44 -3.20 9.69 6.23
N ALA A 45 -3.54 10.95 5.95
CA ALA A 45 -2.55 12.02 5.75
C ALA A 45 -1.64 12.20 6.97
N ALA A 46 -2.22 12.20 8.17
CA ALA A 46 -1.46 12.26 9.41
C ALA A 46 -0.53 11.05 9.66
N LEU A 47 -0.80 9.90 9.02
CA LEU A 47 0.07 8.71 9.08
C LEU A 47 1.14 8.71 7.98
N ILE A 48 0.85 9.26 6.79
CA ILE A 48 1.81 9.30 5.68
C ILE A 48 3.06 10.08 6.08
N VAL A 49 2.91 11.24 6.73
CA VAL A 49 4.04 12.09 7.15
C VAL A 49 5.04 11.34 8.05
N PRO A 50 4.65 10.77 9.20
CA PRO A 50 5.59 10.05 10.06
C PRO A 50 6.16 8.79 9.41
N VAL A 51 5.41 8.10 8.54
CA VAL A 51 5.95 6.97 7.76
C VAL A 51 7.04 7.44 6.81
N ALA A 52 6.80 8.52 6.06
CA ALA A 52 7.77 9.09 5.12
C ALA A 52 9.02 9.58 5.84
N VAL A 53 8.88 10.27 6.98
CA VAL A 53 10.00 10.71 7.81
C VAL A 53 10.78 9.51 8.34
N CYS A 54 10.11 8.50 8.90
CA CYS A 54 10.75 7.29 9.41
C CYS A 54 11.51 6.54 8.31
N ALA A 55 10.87 6.36 7.14
CA ALA A 55 11.52 5.74 5.99
C ALA A 55 12.73 6.54 5.53
N GLY A 56 12.61 7.87 5.38
CA GLY A 56 13.71 8.75 4.99
C GLY A 56 14.90 8.66 5.94
N LEU A 57 14.66 8.71 7.26
CA LEU A 57 15.71 8.57 8.27
C LEU A 57 16.38 7.20 8.23
N LEU A 58 15.59 6.12 8.18
CA LEU A 58 16.13 4.75 8.15
C LEU A 58 16.98 4.51 6.90
N LEU A 59 16.51 4.97 5.74
CA LEU A 59 17.22 4.78 4.47
C LEU A 59 18.44 5.68 4.34
N HIS A 60 18.41 6.88 4.94
CA HIS A 60 19.55 7.81 4.91
C HIS A 60 20.69 7.36 5.83
N TYR A 61 20.38 7.03 7.08
CA TYR A 61 21.40 6.74 8.09
C TYR A 61 21.83 5.27 8.15
N VAL A 62 21.04 4.34 7.58
CA VAL A 62 21.37 2.92 7.58
C VAL A 62 21.30 2.38 6.13
N PRO A 63 22.39 2.51 5.34
CA PRO A 63 22.39 2.14 3.92
C PRO A 63 21.97 0.69 3.66
N LEU A 64 22.24 -0.23 4.59
CA LEU A 64 21.81 -1.62 4.49
C LEU A 64 20.28 -1.77 4.39
N LEU A 65 19.51 -0.82 4.94
CA LEU A 65 18.05 -0.84 4.90
C LEU A 65 17.47 -0.43 3.55
N GLN A 66 18.29 0.08 2.62
CA GLN A 66 17.88 0.37 1.25
C GLN A 66 17.71 -0.92 0.41
N TRP A 67 18.24 -2.04 0.89
CA TRP A 67 18.16 -3.32 0.20
C TRP A 67 16.72 -3.86 0.13
N GLY A 68 16.38 -4.45 -1.02
CA GLY A 68 15.20 -5.29 -1.24
C GLY A 68 15.49 -6.28 -2.36
N TRP A 69 14.81 -7.44 -2.40
CA TRP A 69 15.14 -8.50 -3.36
C TRP A 69 14.93 -8.11 -4.82
N TRP A 70 14.14 -7.07 -5.10
CA TRP A 70 13.98 -6.52 -6.45
C TRP A 70 15.30 -6.01 -7.05
N ARG A 71 16.22 -5.52 -6.21
CA ARG A 71 17.59 -5.16 -6.61
C ARG A 71 18.37 -6.36 -7.16
N VAL A 72 18.14 -7.56 -6.62
CA VAL A 72 18.80 -8.79 -7.09
C VAL A 72 18.34 -9.15 -8.50
N LEU A 73 17.07 -8.92 -8.82
CA LEU A 73 16.51 -9.26 -10.14
C LEU A 73 16.81 -8.22 -11.22
N THR A 74 16.84 -6.94 -10.84
CA THR A 74 16.93 -5.84 -11.82
C THR A 74 18.32 -5.20 -11.90
N GLY A 75 19.20 -5.46 -10.94
CA GLY A 75 20.50 -4.79 -10.81
C GLY A 75 20.41 -3.29 -10.52
N ARG A 76 19.20 -2.75 -10.36
CA ARG A 76 18.91 -1.34 -10.05
C ARG A 76 18.45 -1.20 -8.61
N GLU A 77 18.53 0.02 -8.08
CA GLU A 77 17.83 0.32 -6.83
C GLU A 77 16.30 0.16 -7.03
N ASN A 78 15.52 0.18 -5.95
CA ASN A 78 14.08 -0.10 -5.98
C ASN A 78 13.24 1.04 -6.64
N GLU A 79 13.67 1.50 -7.81
CA GLU A 79 13.07 2.54 -8.67
C GLU A 79 11.71 2.12 -9.25
N GLY A 80 11.40 0.81 -9.23
CA GLY A 80 10.15 0.27 -9.77
C GLY A 80 8.91 0.54 -8.90
N LEU A 81 9.10 0.93 -7.63
CA LEU A 81 8.01 1.20 -6.68
C LEU A 81 8.00 2.64 -6.15
N MET A 82 9.14 3.33 -6.21
CA MET A 82 9.24 4.76 -5.96
C MET A 82 9.94 5.42 -7.14
N PRO A 83 9.36 6.45 -7.77
CA PRO A 83 10.04 7.19 -8.82
C PRO A 83 11.39 7.69 -8.29
N SER A 84 12.49 7.31 -8.91
CA SER A 84 13.78 7.96 -8.66
C SER A 84 13.67 9.44 -9.04
N GLY A 85 14.42 10.31 -8.36
CA GLY A 85 14.46 11.75 -8.63
C GLY A 85 14.89 12.11 -10.06
N ASP A 86 15.41 11.14 -10.80
CA ASP A 86 15.67 11.20 -12.25
C ASP A 86 14.48 10.71 -13.08
N ALA A 87 13.26 11.08 -12.69
CA ALA A 87 12.05 10.91 -13.49
C ALA A 87 12.13 11.64 -14.86
N ARG A 88 13.17 12.45 -15.07
CA ARG A 88 13.50 13.21 -16.29
C ARG A 88 13.54 12.38 -17.58
N ARG A 89 13.60 11.05 -17.51
CA ARG A 89 13.44 10.16 -18.67
C ARG A 89 12.74 8.87 -18.29
N ALA A 90 11.54 8.96 -17.73
CA ALA A 90 10.67 7.79 -17.75
C ALA A 90 10.37 7.46 -19.22
N GLU A 91 10.98 6.39 -19.74
CA GLU A 91 10.57 5.84 -21.03
C GLU A 91 9.05 5.61 -21.00
N VAL A 92 8.35 5.91 -22.11
CA VAL A 92 6.88 5.85 -22.20
C VAL A 92 6.33 4.52 -21.71
N LEU A 93 7.03 3.41 -22.01
CA LEU A 93 6.61 2.08 -21.64
C LEU A 93 6.67 1.82 -20.10
N PRO A 94 7.80 2.03 -19.38
CA PRO A 94 7.83 2.00 -17.92
C PRO A 94 6.80 2.90 -17.24
N LEU A 95 6.57 4.11 -17.76
CA LEU A 95 5.56 5.01 -17.20
C LEU A 95 4.15 4.41 -17.33
N VAL A 96 3.78 3.97 -18.54
CA VAL A 96 2.48 3.32 -18.78
C VAL A 96 2.33 2.10 -17.89
N LEU A 97 3.36 1.27 -17.75
CA LEU A 97 3.33 0.10 -16.89
C LEU A 97 3.11 0.47 -15.42
N SER A 98 3.81 1.47 -14.89
CA SER A 98 3.62 1.96 -13.52
C SER A 98 2.22 2.51 -13.28
N LEU A 99 1.68 3.29 -14.22
CA LEU A 99 0.30 3.82 -14.13
C LEU A 99 -0.74 2.68 -14.16
N VAL A 100 -0.52 1.67 -15.00
CA VAL A 100 -1.35 0.48 -15.06
C VAL A 100 -1.32 -0.28 -13.73
N VAL A 101 -0.12 -0.55 -13.18
CA VAL A 101 0.06 -1.20 -11.88
C VAL A 101 -0.64 -0.44 -10.76
N LEU A 102 -0.45 0.88 -10.68
CA LEU A 102 -1.10 1.72 -9.68
C LEU A 102 -2.62 1.75 -9.83
N SER A 103 -3.14 1.78 -11.06
CA SER A 103 -4.58 1.73 -11.31
C SER A 103 -5.19 0.42 -10.82
N ILE A 104 -4.54 -0.71 -11.07
CA ILE A 104 -4.98 -2.02 -10.55
C ILE A 104 -4.94 -2.02 -9.04
N PHE A 105 -3.84 -1.53 -8.46
CA PHE A 105 -3.69 -1.45 -7.01
C PHE A 105 -4.84 -0.63 -6.39
N VAL A 106 -5.16 0.55 -6.93
CA VAL A 106 -6.27 1.39 -6.47
C VAL A 106 -7.61 0.64 -6.53
N LEU A 107 -7.87 -0.08 -7.62
CA LEU A 107 -9.10 -0.86 -7.80
C LEU A 107 -9.18 -2.05 -6.83
N CYS A 108 -8.06 -2.74 -6.58
CA CYS A 108 -7.99 -3.91 -5.71
C CYS A 108 -7.85 -3.57 -4.22
N ALA A 109 -7.38 -2.36 -3.90
CA ALA A 109 -7.07 -1.90 -2.55
C ALA A 109 -8.20 -2.11 -1.52
N PRO A 110 -9.50 -1.93 -1.83
CA PRO A 110 -10.56 -2.16 -0.85
C PRO A 110 -10.56 -3.58 -0.30
N MET A 111 -10.36 -4.56 -1.18
CA MET A 111 -10.35 -5.96 -0.78
C MET A 111 -9.01 -6.39 -0.17
N LEU A 112 -7.90 -5.87 -0.68
CA LEU A 112 -6.58 -6.14 -0.13
C LEU A 112 -6.46 -5.59 1.30
N ALA A 113 -6.79 -4.31 1.50
CA ALA A 113 -6.81 -3.70 2.83
C ALA A 113 -7.75 -4.47 3.77
N HIS A 114 -8.93 -4.89 3.30
CA HIS A 114 -9.82 -5.67 4.16
C HIS A 114 -9.21 -7.01 4.59
N TRP A 115 -8.57 -7.72 3.66
CA TRP A 115 -7.91 -8.98 3.96
C TRP A 115 -6.76 -8.78 4.96
N GLU A 116 -5.89 -7.79 4.74
CA GLU A 116 -4.78 -7.46 5.63
C GLU A 116 -5.28 -7.09 7.03
N GLU A 117 -6.31 -6.23 7.13
CA GLU A 117 -6.85 -5.84 8.42
C GLU A 117 -7.53 -7.01 9.15
N GLN A 118 -8.11 -7.98 8.45
CA GLN A 118 -8.60 -9.22 9.07
C GLN A 118 -7.45 -10.04 9.67
N GLN A 119 -6.32 -10.17 8.96
CA GLN A 119 -5.16 -10.93 9.44
C GLN A 119 -4.49 -10.24 10.62
N TYR A 120 -4.22 -8.94 10.48
CA TYR A 120 -3.37 -8.21 11.42
C TYR A 120 -4.12 -7.52 12.55
N ARG A 121 -5.43 -7.25 12.45
CA ARG A 121 -6.19 -6.57 13.55
C ARG A 121 -7.05 -7.49 14.38
N ARG A 122 -7.67 -8.48 13.77
CA ARG A 122 -8.68 -9.29 14.47
C ARG A 122 -8.08 -9.90 15.74
N ARG A 123 -8.80 -9.76 16.87
CA ARG A 123 -8.39 -10.23 18.22
C ARG A 123 -7.26 -9.44 18.88
N SER A 124 -6.81 -8.33 18.29
CA SER A 124 -5.76 -7.52 18.90
C SER A 124 -6.21 -6.87 20.21
N GLU A 125 -7.51 -6.69 20.44
CA GLU A 125 -8.07 -6.21 21.70
C GLU A 125 -7.73 -7.12 22.89
N LEU A 126 -7.49 -8.42 22.64
CA LEU A 126 -7.13 -9.41 23.67
C LEU A 126 -5.62 -9.50 23.92
N GLN A 127 -4.81 -8.80 23.12
CA GLN A 127 -3.35 -8.88 23.16
C GLN A 127 -2.73 -7.82 24.06
N SER A 128 -1.55 -8.13 24.60
CA SER A 128 -0.71 -7.17 25.31
C SER A 128 -0.20 -6.07 24.37
N GLY A 129 0.34 -4.98 24.93
CA GLY A 129 0.96 -3.92 24.14
C GLY A 129 2.11 -4.42 23.27
N ALA A 130 2.97 -5.29 23.83
CA ALA A 130 4.12 -5.87 23.12
C ALA A 130 3.67 -6.77 21.97
N ASP A 131 2.67 -7.63 22.19
CA ASP A 131 2.13 -8.51 21.15
C ASP A 131 1.54 -7.71 19.98
N ARG A 132 0.83 -6.62 20.28
CA ARG A 132 0.27 -5.72 19.27
C ARG A 132 1.39 -5.09 18.44
N PHE A 133 2.46 -4.64 19.08
CA PHE A 133 3.63 -4.06 18.42
C PHE A 133 4.33 -5.09 17.52
N LEU A 134 4.64 -6.28 18.03
CA LEU A 134 5.27 -7.35 17.23
C LEU A 134 4.42 -7.75 16.02
N ARG A 135 3.10 -7.75 16.17
CA ARG A 135 2.17 -7.97 15.07
C ARG A 135 2.21 -6.85 14.02
N GLN A 136 2.53 -5.61 14.40
CA GLN A 136 2.72 -4.50 13.45
C GLN A 136 4.06 -4.55 12.76
N LEU A 137 5.09 -4.96 13.49
CA LEU A 137 6.38 -5.22 12.90
C LEU A 137 6.27 -6.31 11.81
N ARG A 138 5.55 -7.40 12.10
CA ARG A 138 5.26 -8.45 11.10
C ARG A 138 4.46 -7.92 9.90
N PHE A 139 3.48 -7.04 10.13
CA PHE A 139 2.74 -6.38 9.05
C PHE A 139 3.68 -5.58 8.15
N GLY A 140 4.56 -4.76 8.73
CA GLY A 140 5.56 -4.00 7.99
C GLY A 140 6.50 -4.92 7.20
N LEU A 141 7.09 -5.91 7.87
CA LEU A 141 8.03 -6.87 7.26
C LEU A 141 7.40 -7.75 6.17
N ALA A 142 6.08 -8.03 6.21
CA ALA A 142 5.41 -8.76 5.16
C ALA A 142 5.50 -8.07 3.78
N HIS A 143 5.70 -6.75 3.77
CA HIS A 143 5.86 -5.98 2.55
C HIS A 143 7.20 -6.20 1.86
N LEU A 144 8.18 -6.83 2.53
CA LEU A 144 9.39 -7.30 1.88
C LEU A 144 9.07 -8.25 0.72
N VAL A 145 7.97 -9.01 0.78
CA VAL A 145 7.50 -9.89 -0.31
C VAL A 145 7.18 -9.11 -1.59
N MET A 146 6.90 -7.81 -1.49
CA MET A 146 6.62 -6.93 -2.63
C MET A 146 7.87 -6.26 -3.19
N GLY A 147 9.06 -6.61 -2.70
CA GLY A 147 10.32 -5.98 -3.11
C GLY A 147 10.59 -4.63 -2.45
N ILE A 148 9.76 -4.24 -1.48
CA ILE A 148 9.92 -2.98 -0.74
C ILE A 148 11.21 -3.02 0.08
N PRO A 149 12.02 -1.93 0.12
CA PRO A 149 13.22 -1.86 0.95
C PRO A 149 12.95 -2.16 2.43
N VAL A 150 13.93 -2.76 3.13
CA VAL A 150 13.78 -3.06 4.57
C VAL A 150 13.45 -1.82 5.39
N GLY A 151 14.05 -0.67 5.10
CA GLY A 151 13.76 0.60 5.78
C GLY A 151 12.30 1.02 5.63
N PHE A 152 11.73 0.88 4.43
CA PHE A 152 10.31 1.12 4.20
C PHE A 152 9.42 0.10 4.92
N ALA A 153 9.78 -1.19 4.86
CA ALA A 153 9.04 -2.24 5.57
C ALA A 153 8.99 -1.98 7.09
N LEU A 154 10.10 -1.54 7.68
CA LEU A 154 10.14 -1.12 9.08
C LEU A 154 9.29 0.14 9.33
N ALA A 155 9.38 1.16 8.46
CA ALA A 155 8.58 2.38 8.58
C ALA A 155 7.06 2.10 8.49
N LEU A 156 6.63 1.13 7.69
CA LEU A 156 5.22 0.70 7.59
C LEU A 156 4.67 0.13 8.91
N THR A 157 5.53 -0.24 9.86
CA THR A 157 5.12 -0.55 11.25
C THR A 157 4.36 0.62 11.88
N VAL A 158 4.76 1.87 11.58
CA VAL A 158 4.09 3.10 12.07
C VAL A 158 2.67 3.19 11.52
N ALA A 159 2.47 2.95 10.22
CA ALA A 159 1.14 2.90 9.62
C ALA A 159 0.29 1.79 10.29
N GLY A 160 0.89 0.61 10.48
CA GLY A 160 0.25 -0.51 11.16
C GLY A 160 -0.21 -0.19 12.58
N LEU A 161 0.57 0.58 13.35
CA LEU A 161 0.14 1.07 14.67
C LEU A 161 -1.02 2.05 14.57
N GLY A 162 -1.02 2.93 13.56
CA GLY A 162 -2.14 3.80 13.23
C GLY A 162 -3.43 3.03 12.94
N PHE A 163 -3.35 2.00 12.09
CA PHE A 163 -4.49 1.14 11.77
C PHE A 163 -4.93 0.30 12.98
N MET A 164 -4.01 -0.13 13.85
CA MET A 164 -4.35 -0.76 15.13
C MET A 164 -5.19 0.18 16.00
N ARG A 165 -4.80 1.45 16.09
CA ARG A 165 -5.56 2.44 16.85
C ARG A 165 -6.96 2.62 16.25
N ALA A 166 -7.07 2.72 14.93
CA ALA A 166 -8.35 2.80 14.23
C ALA A 166 -9.24 1.58 14.52
N TYR A 167 -8.67 0.37 14.53
CA TYR A 167 -9.36 -0.86 14.90
C TYR A 167 -9.93 -0.81 16.32
N LEU A 168 -9.09 -0.46 17.29
CA LEU A 168 -9.46 -0.45 18.71
C LEU A 168 -10.55 0.59 19.00
N VAL A 169 -10.42 1.80 18.45
CA VAL A 169 -11.39 2.89 18.61
C VAL A 169 -12.67 2.62 17.82
N GLY A 170 -12.58 1.99 16.64
CA GLY A 170 -13.72 1.70 15.77
C GLY A 170 -14.66 0.59 16.25
N GLY A 171 -14.39 -0.01 17.42
CA GLY A 171 -15.26 -1.02 18.03
C GLY A 171 -14.50 -2.21 18.60
N GLY A 172 -13.20 -2.36 18.32
CA GLY A 172 -12.40 -3.47 18.86
C GLY A 172 -12.40 -3.51 20.40
N ARG A 173 -12.24 -2.36 21.07
CA ARG A 173 -12.29 -2.27 22.54
C ARG A 173 -13.64 -2.65 23.13
N ALA A 174 -14.72 -2.40 22.39
CA ALA A 174 -16.09 -2.72 22.80
C ALA A 174 -16.51 -4.14 22.37
N GLY A 175 -15.59 -5.01 21.96
CA GLY A 175 -15.89 -6.37 21.48
C GLY A 175 -16.52 -6.44 20.08
N HIS A 176 -16.78 -5.30 19.43
CA HIS A 176 -17.39 -5.21 18.10
C HIS A 176 -16.35 -5.39 16.99
N ARG A 177 -15.73 -6.57 16.93
CA ARG A 177 -14.60 -6.87 16.03
C ARG A 177 -14.86 -6.50 14.57
N GLY A 178 -16.06 -6.80 14.05
CA GLY A 178 -16.41 -6.47 12.66
C GLY A 178 -16.40 -4.97 12.38
N LYS A 179 -16.93 -4.15 13.31
CA LYS A 179 -16.90 -2.69 13.19
C LYS A 179 -15.47 -2.16 13.28
N GLY A 180 -14.67 -2.69 14.21
CA GLY A 180 -13.25 -2.35 14.33
C GLY A 180 -12.47 -2.65 13.05
N VAL A 181 -12.64 -3.85 12.46
CA VAL A 181 -11.94 -4.19 11.20
C VAL A 181 -12.38 -3.25 10.08
N LEU A 182 -13.67 -2.92 9.96
CA LEU A 182 -14.14 -2.01 8.91
C LEU A 182 -13.59 -0.59 9.08
N GLU A 183 -13.49 -0.06 10.29
CA GLU A 183 -12.90 1.27 10.55
C GLU A 183 -11.41 1.30 10.20
N ALA A 184 -10.66 0.25 10.57
CA ALA A 184 -9.26 0.10 10.20
C ALA A 184 -9.10 -0.07 8.68
N THR A 185 -9.94 -0.90 8.05
CA THR A 185 -9.95 -1.12 6.59
C THR A 185 -10.15 0.19 5.84
N ARG A 186 -11.07 1.05 6.29
CA ARG A 186 -11.34 2.34 5.65
C ARG A 186 -10.20 3.34 5.84
N THR A 187 -9.57 3.34 7.01
CA THR A 187 -8.39 4.18 7.26
C THR A 187 -7.20 3.72 6.41
N HIS A 188 -6.97 2.41 6.33
CA HIS A 188 -5.94 1.82 5.50
C HIS A 188 -6.21 2.03 4.00
N LEU A 189 -7.44 1.85 3.54
CA LEU A 189 -7.83 2.14 2.16
C LEU A 189 -7.57 3.62 1.80
N ALA A 190 -7.95 4.55 2.68
CA ALA A 190 -7.69 5.97 2.48
C ALA A 190 -6.18 6.27 2.40
N TYR A 191 -5.37 5.61 3.23
CA TYR A 191 -3.91 5.68 3.18
C TYR A 191 -3.36 5.20 1.84
N ASN A 192 -3.79 4.01 1.39
CA ASN A 192 -3.34 3.43 0.13
C ASN A 192 -3.73 4.30 -1.07
N TRP A 193 -4.95 4.84 -1.10
CA TRP A 193 -5.38 5.73 -2.17
C TRP A 193 -4.68 7.08 -2.17
N LEU A 194 -4.40 7.67 -0.99
CA LEU A 194 -3.61 8.90 -0.92
C LEU A 194 -2.17 8.67 -1.38
N ALA A 195 -1.52 7.60 -0.90
CA ALA A 195 -0.17 7.25 -1.31
C ALA A 195 -0.09 6.98 -2.83
N ALA A 196 -1.05 6.22 -3.38
CA ALA A 196 -1.14 5.99 -4.81
C ALA A 196 -1.39 7.28 -5.60
N GLY A 197 -2.26 8.18 -5.09
CA GLY A 197 -2.51 9.48 -5.71
C GLY A 197 -1.26 10.35 -5.77
N VAL A 198 -0.46 10.39 -4.69
CA VAL A 198 0.84 11.07 -4.68
C VAL A 198 1.80 10.44 -5.69
N ALA A 199 1.90 9.11 -5.73
CA ALA A 199 2.76 8.41 -6.69
C ALA A 199 2.35 8.72 -8.15
N ILE A 200 1.06 8.69 -8.46
CA ILE A 200 0.54 9.06 -9.79
C ILE A 200 0.87 10.52 -10.11
N ALA A 201 0.66 11.45 -9.17
CA ALA A 201 0.98 12.85 -9.38
C ALA A 201 2.47 13.08 -9.69
N VAL A 202 3.37 12.41 -8.96
CA VAL A 202 4.81 12.45 -9.23
C VAL A 202 5.14 11.90 -10.61
N LEU A 203 4.58 10.74 -10.98
CA LEU A 203 4.78 10.13 -12.30
C LEU A 203 4.25 11.00 -13.46
N LEU A 204 3.12 11.70 -13.27
CA LEU A 204 2.59 12.60 -14.28
C LEU A 204 3.38 13.91 -14.35
N SER A 205 3.92 14.39 -13.23
CA SER A 205 4.73 15.62 -13.21
C SER A 205 6.02 15.48 -14.02
N SER A 206 6.55 14.26 -14.15
CA SER A 206 7.74 14.00 -14.96
C SER A 206 7.51 14.02 -16.47
N LEU A 207 6.25 14.21 -16.92
CA LEU A 207 5.91 14.45 -18.33
C LEU A 207 5.93 15.94 -18.71
N LEU A 208 5.93 16.83 -17.71
CA LEU A 208 5.81 18.27 -17.90
C LEU A 208 7.15 19.00 -18.02
N TRP A 209 8.27 18.28 -17.87
CA TRP A 209 9.65 18.80 -17.84
C TRP A 209 10.60 17.80 -18.51
#